data_AF-A0A4C1WW50-F1
#
_entry.id   AF-A0A4C1WW50-F1
#
_cell.length_a   1.000
_cell.length_b   1.000
_cell.length_c   1.000
_cell.angle_alpha   90.00
_cell.angle_beta   90.00
_cell.angle_gamma   90.00
#
_symmetry.space_group_name_H-M   'P 1'
#
loop_
_entity.id
_entity.type
_entity.pdbx_description
1 polymer ?
#
loop_
_entity_poly.entity_id
_entity_poly.type
_entity_poly.pdbx_seq_one_letter_code
_entity_poly.pdbx_strand_id
1 'polypeptide(L)'
;MRRRDNTYSSMRPIRAGVSQVSTLSPLLYSAYVNDIPRPSTGVQLALFADDTVLYLKSNSIGNILPRLQRAIDELTMAPPLENKSQS
;
A
#
# COMPACT_ATOMS: atom_id res chain seq x y z
N MET A 1 5.96 -36.41 -1.53
CA MET A 1 6.48 -37.62 -2.21
C MET A 1 5.30 -38.47 -2.65
N ARG A 2 4.98 -38.52 -3.95
CA ARG A 2 3.89 -39.36 -4.48
C ARG A 2 4.45 -40.69 -4.94
N ARG A 3 3.83 -41.80 -4.53
CA ARG A 3 4.19 -43.16 -4.94
C ARG A 3 3.40 -43.53 -6.20
N ARG A 4 4.12 -43.89 -7.27
CA ARG A 4 3.62 -44.76 -8.35
C ARG A 4 4.72 -45.76 -8.67
N ASP A 5 4.40 -47.03 -8.51
CA ASP A 5 5.08 -48.21 -9.06
C ASP A 5 6.62 -48.22 -8.95
N ASN A 6 7.09 -48.51 -7.74
CA ASN A 6 8.45 -48.93 -7.34
C ASN A 6 9.66 -48.18 -7.95
N THR A 7 9.44 -47.00 -8.51
CA THR A 7 10.48 -46.17 -9.13
C THR A 7 10.54 -44.86 -8.35
N TYR A 8 11.63 -44.66 -7.60
CA TYR A 8 11.86 -43.40 -6.91
C TYR A 8 12.31 -42.33 -7.91
N SER A 9 11.58 -41.21 -7.98
CA SER A 9 12.06 -40.04 -8.73
C SER A 9 13.34 -39.51 -8.08
N SER A 10 14.40 -39.29 -8.86
CA SER A 10 15.61 -38.64 -8.36
C SER A 10 15.31 -37.19 -7.98
N MET A 11 15.82 -36.75 -6.82
CA MET A 11 15.78 -35.33 -6.46
C MET A 11 16.62 -34.54 -7.45
N ARG A 12 16.01 -33.59 -8.15
CA ARG A 12 16.69 -32.67 -9.05
C ARG A 12 16.84 -31.30 -8.36
N PRO A 13 18.04 -30.72 -8.27
CA PRO A 13 18.21 -29.35 -7.80
C PRO A 13 17.48 -28.39 -8.75
N ILE A 14 16.66 -27.51 -8.20
CA ILE A 14 16.03 -26.43 -8.95
C ILE A 14 17.15 -25.44 -9.32
N ARG A 15 17.59 -25.45 -10.58
CA ARG A 15 18.66 -24.55 -11.08
C ARG A 15 18.16 -23.19 -11.56
N ALA A 16 16.85 -22.97 -11.56
CA ALA A 16 16.25 -21.66 -11.78
C ALA A 16 14.92 -21.60 -11.03
N GLY A 17 14.89 -20.71 -10.06
CA GLY A 17 13.73 -20.36 -9.25
C GLY A 17 14.14 -19.18 -8.39
N VAL A 18 13.64 -17.99 -8.71
CA VAL A 18 13.75 -16.83 -7.83
C VAL A 18 13.12 -17.23 -6.50
N SER A 19 13.80 -16.94 -5.38
CA SER A 19 13.23 -17.03 -4.04
C SER A 19 11.86 -16.37 -4.03
N GLN A 20 10.81 -17.11 -3.67
CA GLN A 20 9.41 -16.67 -3.65
C GLN A 20 9.08 -15.53 -2.67
N VAL A 21 10.06 -14.87 -2.08
CA VAL A 21 9.99 -13.50 -1.56
C VAL A 21 11.44 -12.99 -1.59
N SER A 22 11.67 -11.84 -2.20
CA SER A 22 12.98 -11.21 -2.15
C SER A 22 13.19 -10.64 -0.75
N THR A 23 14.40 -10.76 -0.19
CA THR A 23 14.79 -10.03 1.03
C THR A 23 14.61 -8.52 0.86
N LEU A 24 14.58 -8.02 -0.39
CA LEU A 24 14.29 -6.63 -0.71
C LEU A 24 12.81 -6.27 -0.61
N SER A 25 11.89 -7.23 -0.70
CA SER A 25 10.44 -6.94 -0.71
C SER A 25 9.98 -6.18 0.55
N PRO A 26 10.38 -6.56 1.79
CA PRO A 26 10.05 -5.79 2.98
C PRO A 26 10.66 -4.38 2.99
N LEU A 27 11.87 -4.22 2.45
CA LEU A 27 12.57 -2.93 2.38
C LEU A 27 11.89 -1.99 1.38
N LEU A 28 11.56 -2.49 0.19
CA LEU A 28 10.85 -1.75 -0.85
C LEU A 28 9.44 -1.39 -0.41
N TYR A 29 8.74 -2.30 0.28
CA TYR A 29 7.45 -2.01 0.90
C TYR A 29 7.58 -0.90 1.95
N SER A 30 8.60 -0.96 2.81
CA SER A 30 8.86 0.08 3.83
C SER A 30 9.17 1.44 3.19
N ALA A 31 9.98 1.48 2.14
CA ALA A 31 10.27 2.71 1.40
C ALA A 31 8.98 3.28 0.75
N TYR A 32 8.20 2.43 0.10
CA TYR A 32 6.93 2.81 -0.52
C TYR A 32 5.93 3.41 0.49
N VAL A 33 5.73 2.77 1.65
CA VAL A 33 4.80 3.31 2.67
C VAL A 33 5.31 4.59 3.34
N ASN A 34 6.63 4.82 3.35
CA ASN A 34 7.22 6.02 3.94
C ASN A 34 7.08 7.26 3.03
N ASP A 35 6.99 7.06 1.72
CA ASP A 35 6.82 8.15 0.74
C ASP A 35 5.35 8.60 0.59
N ILE A 36 4.39 7.85 1.14
CA ILE A 36 2.97 8.23 1.09
C ILE A 36 2.69 9.39 2.05
N PRO A 37 2.07 10.49 1.58
CA PRO A 37 1.70 11.62 2.42
C PRO A 37 0.87 11.17 3.62
N ARG A 38 1.24 11.66 4.81
CA ARG A 38 0.48 11.35 6.02
C ARG A 38 -0.77 12.24 6.06
N PRO A 39 -1.97 11.66 6.19
CA PRO A 39 -3.19 12.44 6.22
C PRO A 39 -3.28 13.30 7.47
N SER A 40 -4.08 14.36 7.38
CA SER A 40 -4.31 15.34 8.43
C SER A 40 -4.78 14.76 9.76
N THR A 41 -4.46 15.49 10.84
CA THR A 41 -4.64 15.08 12.24
C THR A 41 -5.99 14.40 12.51
N GLY A 42 -5.91 13.16 13.00
CA GLY A 42 -7.04 12.33 13.43
C GLY A 42 -7.76 11.55 12.31
N VAL A 43 -7.22 11.56 11.09
CA VAL A 43 -7.48 10.53 10.08
C VAL A 43 -6.33 9.51 10.13
N GLN A 44 -6.66 8.23 10.13
CA GLN A 44 -5.69 7.14 10.12
C GLN A 44 -5.59 6.54 8.72
N LEU A 45 -4.37 6.15 8.34
CA LEU A 45 -4.01 5.53 7.08
C LEU A 45 -3.57 4.09 7.34
N ALA A 46 -4.18 3.14 6.63
CA ALA A 46 -3.76 1.74 6.59
C ALA A 46 -3.41 1.35 5.15
N LEU A 47 -2.26 0.72 4.97
CA LEU A 47 -1.71 0.35 3.66
C LEU A 47 -1.47 -1.16 3.63
N PHE A 48 -2.01 -1.84 2.62
CA PHE A 48 -1.77 -3.27 2.42
C PHE A 48 -1.67 -3.57 0.93
N ALA A 49 -0.49 -3.98 0.46
CA ALA A 49 -0.23 -4.16 -0.97
C ALA A 49 -0.68 -2.94 -1.80
N ASP A 50 -1.61 -3.12 -2.74
CA ASP A 50 -2.22 -2.08 -3.58
C ASP A 50 -3.43 -1.38 -2.92
N ASP A 51 -3.90 -1.86 -1.78
CA ASP A 51 -5.02 -1.27 -1.04
C ASP A 51 -4.58 -0.14 -0.10
N THR A 52 -5.32 0.96 -0.14
CA THR A 52 -5.19 2.10 0.77
C THR A 52 -6.53 2.39 1.45
N VAL A 53 -6.54 2.38 2.79
CA VAL A 53 -7.75 2.65 3.58
C VAL A 53 -7.55 3.88 4.46
N LEU A 54 -8.48 4.83 4.35
CA LEU A 54 -8.61 5.97 5.25
C LEU A 54 -9.76 5.73 6.22
N TYR A 55 -9.51 5.93 7.52
CA TYR A 55 -10.55 5.81 8.53
C TYR A 55 -10.39 6.85 9.64
N LEU A 56 -11.50 7.34 10.18
CA LEU A 56 -11.52 8.29 11.29
C LEU A 56 -12.67 7.99 12.24
N LYS A 57 -12.48 8.35 13.51
CA LYS A 57 -13.53 8.28 14.54
C LYS A 57 -13.86 9.71 14.99
N SER A 58 -15.15 10.07 14.93
CA SER A 58 -15.65 11.39 15.34
C SER A 58 -17.04 11.26 15.94
N ASN A 59 -17.34 12.08 16.95
CA ASN A 59 -18.68 12.18 17.53
C ASN A 59 -19.58 13.20 16.81
N SER A 60 -19.03 13.91 15.82
CA SER A 60 -19.75 14.88 14.98
C SER A 60 -19.66 14.46 13.52
N ILE A 61 -20.79 14.08 12.95
CA ILE A 61 -20.94 13.70 11.54
C ILE A 61 -20.55 14.86 10.61
N GLY A 62 -20.88 16.10 10.99
CA GLY A 62 -20.52 17.29 10.22
C GLY A 62 -19.02 17.46 10.02
N ASN A 63 -18.20 16.86 10.88
CA ASN A 63 -16.75 16.88 10.78
C ASN A 63 -16.17 15.64 10.06
N ILE A 64 -16.95 14.59 9.80
CA ILE A 64 -16.44 13.35 9.19
C ILE A 64 -16.12 13.57 7.71
N LEU A 65 -17.12 13.98 6.93
CA LEU A 65 -16.99 14.19 5.48
C LEU A 65 -15.88 15.16 5.09
N PRO A 66 -15.80 16.39 5.65
CA PRO A 66 -14.76 17.34 5.25
C PRO A 66 -13.35 16.85 5.62
N ARG A 67 -13.19 16.09 6.70
CA ARG A 67 -11.89 15.55 7.11
C ARG A 67 -11.44 14.38 6.25
N LEU A 68 -12.37 13.49 5.87
CA LEU A 68 -12.07 12.43 4.90
C LEU A 68 -11.75 13.01 3.52
N GLN A 69 -12.54 13.99 3.06
CA GLN A 69 -12.30 14.62 1.76
C GLN A 69 -10.92 15.28 1.71
N ARG A 70 -10.56 16.06 2.74
CA ARG A 70 -9.22 16.65 2.84
C ARG A 70 -8.11 15.60 2.83
N ALA A 71 -8.28 14.47 3.53
CA ALA A 71 -7.30 13.39 3.53
C ALA A 71 -7.18 12.71 2.16
N ILE A 72 -8.28 12.58 1.41
CA ILE A 72 -8.25 12.14 0.01
C ILE A 72 -7.50 13.15 -0.85
N ASP A 73 -7.80 14.43 -0.69
CA ASP A 73 -7.13 15.51 -1.44
C ASP A 73 -5.62 15.51 -1.14
N GLU A 74 -5.19 15.38 0.12
CA GLU A 74 -3.78 15.26 0.52
C GLU A 74 -3.08 14.02 -0.07
N LEU A 75 -3.79 12.91 -0.26
CA LEU A 75 -3.26 11.71 -0.91
C LEU A 75 -3.24 11.79 -2.44
N THR A 76 -4.09 12.64 -3.04
CA THR A 76 -4.31 12.70 -4.50
C THR A 76 -3.75 13.96 -5.17
N MET A 77 -3.48 15.03 -4.42
CA MET A 77 -2.90 16.29 -4.88
C MET A 77 -1.36 16.21 -4.85
N ALA A 78 -0.56 16.39 -5.91
CA ALA A 78 -0.66 17.28 -7.07
C ALA A 78 -1.24 18.66 -6.69
N PRO A 79 -0.42 19.73 -6.56
CA PRO A 79 -0.88 21.01 -6.05
C PRO A 79 -2.12 21.49 -6.82
N PRO A 80 -3.09 22.13 -6.14
CA PRO A 80 -4.27 22.66 -6.81
C PRO A 80 -3.82 23.49 -8.00
N LEU A 81 -4.54 23.39 -9.12
CA LEU A 81 -4.41 24.36 -10.21
C LEU A 81 -4.89 25.70 -9.66
N GLU A 82 -3.98 26.39 -8.96
CA GLU A 82 -4.17 27.75 -8.55
C GLU A 82 -4.28 28.56 -9.83
N ASN A 83 -5.43 29.17 -10.00
CA ASN A 83 -5.79 29.97 -11.14
C ASN A 83 -4.71 31.04 -11.35
N LYS A 84 -3.81 30.84 -12.33
CA LYS A 84 -3.09 31.95 -12.97
C LYS A 84 -4.10 32.72 -13.79
N SER A 85 -4.92 33.48 -13.10
CA SER A 85 -5.77 34.51 -13.67
C SER A 85 -5.74 35.65 -12.68
N GLN A 86 -5.00 36.69 -13.06
CA GLN A 86 -4.81 38.01 -12.43
C GLN A 86 -3.48 38.21 -11.68
N SER A 87 -2.44 38.57 -12.44
CA SER A 87 -1.95 39.95 -12.49
C SER A 87 -1.17 40.19 -13.78
#